data_AF-A0A2S7KBH5-F1
#
_entry.id   AF-A0A2S7KBH5-F1
#
_cell.length_a   1.000
_cell.length_b   1.000
_cell.length_c   1.000
_cell.angle_alpha   90.00
_cell.angle_beta   90.00
_cell.angle_gamma   90.00
#
_symmetry.space_group_name_H-M   'P 1'
#
loop_
_entity.id
_entity.type
_entity.pdbx_description
1 polymer ?
#
loop_
_entity_poly.entity_id
_entity_poly.type
_entity_poly.pdbx_seq_one_letter_code
_entity_poly.pdbx_strand_id
1 'polypeptide(L)'
;MKQFYTLLILTLLSFNVQAMQIFVEIPAGTTIALEAESNDTIENMKAKIQDKIGIDPNNQILIFNNVILENVRTLAFYNIQNGSTLQLTETTLGISEMESSSGKLNLYPNPSTNFIRISGLKNLENYSIFNILGAEISKGTISDKKSIEIQNLKNGVYILKFADGNTLKFIKK
;
A
#
# COMPACT_ATOMS: atom_id res chain seq x y z
N MET A 1 -48.15 -13.63 25.26
CA MET A 1 -47.45 -13.64 23.96
C MET A 1 -46.67 -12.36 23.65
N LYS A 2 -47.23 -11.15 23.81
CA LYS A 2 -46.49 -9.89 23.56
C LYS A 2 -45.21 -9.73 24.40
N GLN A 3 -45.23 -10.06 25.70
CA GLN A 3 -44.06 -9.90 26.57
C GLN A 3 -42.87 -10.81 26.22
N PHE A 4 -43.10 -11.99 25.62
CA PHE A 4 -42.02 -12.88 25.18
C PHE A 4 -41.31 -12.34 23.93
N TYR A 5 -42.03 -11.77 22.97
CA TYR A 5 -41.43 -11.08 21.82
C TYR A 5 -40.71 -9.80 22.24
N THR A 6 -41.26 -9.05 23.21
CA THR A 6 -40.61 -7.85 23.73
C THR A 6 -39.28 -8.20 24.42
N LEU A 7 -39.22 -9.28 25.21
CA LEU A 7 -37.99 -9.73 25.86
C LEU A 7 -36.97 -10.29 24.85
N LEU A 8 -37.42 -11.02 23.83
CA LEU A 8 -36.57 -11.52 22.74
C LEU A 8 -35.98 -10.37 21.90
N ILE A 9 -36.78 -9.34 21.60
CA ILE A 9 -36.34 -8.14 20.87
C ILE A 9 -35.40 -7.29 21.73
N LEU A 10 -35.64 -7.16 23.04
CA LEU A 10 -34.72 -6.49 23.97
C LEU A 10 -33.38 -7.23 24.09
N THR A 11 -33.37 -8.56 24.11
CA THR A 11 -32.12 -9.34 24.08
C THR A 11 -31.36 -9.20 22.75
N LEU A 12 -32.06 -9.01 21.62
CA LEU A 12 -31.45 -8.73 20.31
C LEU A 12 -30.97 -7.27 20.18
N LEU A 13 -31.62 -6.33 20.87
CA LEU A 13 -31.19 -4.92 21.00
C LEU A 13 -30.09 -4.71 22.06
N SER A 14 -29.73 -5.77 22.82
CA SER A 14 -28.68 -5.73 23.84
C SER A 14 -27.29 -6.11 23.33
N PHE A 15 -27.14 -6.38 22.02
CA PHE A 15 -25.81 -6.34 21.41
C PHE A 15 -25.36 -4.88 21.36
N ASN A 16 -24.90 -4.41 22.52
CA ASN A 16 -24.11 -3.21 22.64
C ASN A 16 -22.90 -3.43 21.74
N VAL A 17 -22.94 -2.85 20.55
CA VAL A 17 -21.79 -2.76 19.67
C VAL A 17 -20.85 -1.80 20.38
N GLN A 18 -20.05 -2.33 21.30
CA GLN A 18 -19.17 -1.54 22.13
C GLN A 18 -18.05 -1.03 21.21
N ALA A 19 -18.25 0.16 20.64
CA ALA A 19 -17.20 0.88 19.95
C ALA A 19 -16.01 0.98 20.90
N MET A 20 -14.87 0.45 20.47
CA MET A 20 -13.63 0.46 21.23
C MET A 20 -12.54 1.12 20.41
N GLN A 21 -11.65 1.82 21.08
CA GLN A 21 -10.49 2.44 20.44
C GLN A 21 -9.29 1.55 20.64
N ILE A 22 -8.60 1.21 19.55
CA ILE A 22 -7.33 0.49 19.59
C ILE A 22 -6.23 1.32 18.93
N PHE A 23 -4.99 1.00 19.26
CA PHE A 23 -3.81 1.70 18.74
C PHE A 23 -3.03 0.79 17.80
N VAL A 24 -2.45 1.36 16.76
CA VAL A 24 -1.54 0.66 15.84
C VAL A 24 -0.22 1.40 15.81
N GLU A 25 0.84 0.74 16.25
CA GLU A 25 2.22 1.20 16.21
C GLU A 25 2.83 0.85 14.85
N ILE A 26 3.27 1.88 14.13
CA ILE A 26 3.86 1.78 12.80
C ILE A 26 5.39 1.76 12.94
N PRO A 27 6.15 1.04 12.10
CA PRO A 27 7.61 0.95 12.20
C PRO A 27 8.35 2.30 12.18
N ALA A 28 7.73 3.35 11.63
CA ALA A 28 8.24 4.72 11.64
C ALA A 28 8.18 5.41 13.02
N GLY A 29 7.72 4.71 14.07
CA GLY A 29 7.58 5.25 15.44
C GLY A 29 6.29 6.04 15.66
N THR A 30 5.37 6.05 14.69
CA THR A 30 4.08 6.72 14.78
C THR A 30 3.01 5.75 15.29
N THR A 31 2.17 6.18 16.21
CA THR A 31 0.99 5.42 16.66
C THR A 31 -0.28 6.09 16.16
N ILE A 32 -1.17 5.32 15.54
CA ILE A 32 -2.50 5.79 15.10
C ILE A 32 -3.60 5.18 15.96
N ALA A 33 -4.68 5.93 16.20
CA ALA A 33 -5.88 5.44 16.86
C ALA A 33 -6.92 5.00 15.82
N LEU A 34 -7.56 3.86 16.05
CA LEU A 34 -8.61 3.29 15.22
C LEU A 34 -9.84 2.94 16.05
N GLU A 35 -11.00 3.30 15.52
CA GLU A 35 -12.29 2.84 16.03
C GLU A 35 -12.54 1.42 15.52
N ALA A 36 -12.76 0.50 16.45
CA ALA A 36 -12.91 -0.92 16.20
C ALA A 36 -14.08 -1.48 16.99
N GLU A 37 -14.57 -2.62 16.53
CA GLU A 37 -15.58 -3.41 17.24
C GLU A 37 -14.98 -4.78 17.58
N SER A 38 -15.38 -5.42 18.69
CA SER A 38 -14.78 -6.71 19.08
C SER A 38 -15.02 -7.84 18.06
N ASN A 39 -16.07 -7.71 17.23
CA ASN A 39 -16.39 -8.61 16.12
C ASN A 39 -15.67 -8.26 14.81
N ASP A 40 -14.95 -7.13 14.74
CA ASP A 40 -14.16 -6.78 13.55
C ASP A 40 -13.13 -7.86 13.27
N THR A 41 -13.04 -8.27 12.00
CA THR A 41 -12.00 -9.16 11.52
C THR A 41 -10.68 -8.41 11.37
N ILE A 42 -9.58 -9.14 11.39
CA ILE A 42 -8.25 -8.59 11.10
C ILE A 42 -8.20 -8.01 9.67
N GLU A 43 -8.92 -8.60 8.72
CA GLU A 43 -9.07 -8.05 7.38
C GLU A 43 -9.74 -6.66 7.38
N ASN A 44 -10.84 -6.50 8.11
CA ASN A 44 -11.51 -5.20 8.26
C ASN A 44 -10.58 -4.17 8.92
N MET A 45 -9.81 -4.59 9.92
CA MET A 45 -8.85 -3.71 10.58
C MET A 45 -7.74 -3.25 9.63
N LYS A 46 -7.25 -4.12 8.75
CA LYS A 46 -6.25 -3.75 7.75
C LYS A 46 -6.80 -2.75 6.72
N ALA A 47 -8.07 -2.88 6.34
CA ALA A 47 -8.74 -1.88 5.51
C ALA A 47 -8.83 -0.51 6.23
N LYS A 48 -9.23 -0.49 7.50
CA LYS A 48 -9.25 0.74 8.30
C LYS A 48 -7.86 1.39 8.43
N ILE A 49 -6.81 0.58 8.53
CA ILE A 49 -5.42 1.05 8.53
C ILE A 49 -5.07 1.65 7.16
N GLN A 50 -5.41 0.97 6.06
CA GLN A 50 -5.19 1.46 4.70
C GLN A 50 -5.78 2.85 4.50
N ASP A 51 -7.02 3.07 4.95
CA ASP A 51 -7.69 4.37 4.84
C ASP A 51 -6.93 5.51 5.57
N LYS A 52 -6.15 5.18 6.60
CA LYS A 52 -5.38 6.15 7.40
C LYS A 52 -3.98 6.42 6.86
N ILE A 53 -3.29 5.40 6.38
CA ILE A 53 -1.85 5.49 6.06
C ILE A 53 -1.50 5.09 4.61
N GLY A 54 -2.47 4.61 3.84
CA GLY A 54 -2.31 4.31 2.41
C GLY A 54 -1.61 2.99 2.10
N ILE A 55 -1.28 2.16 3.10
CA ILE A 55 -0.63 0.86 2.88
C ILE A 55 -1.67 -0.18 2.48
N ASP A 56 -1.45 -0.89 1.38
CA ASP A 56 -2.34 -1.97 0.92
C ASP A 56 -2.51 -3.06 2.01
N PRO A 57 -3.74 -3.54 2.29
CA PRO A 57 -4.01 -4.56 3.30
C PRO A 57 -3.19 -5.84 3.14
N ASN A 58 -2.83 -6.22 1.91
CA ASN A 58 -2.02 -7.41 1.65
C ASN A 58 -0.56 -7.23 2.08
N ASN A 59 -0.08 -5.98 2.14
CA ASN A 59 1.26 -5.65 2.59
C ASN A 59 1.34 -5.46 4.11
N GLN A 60 0.21 -5.48 4.82
CA GLN A 60 0.14 -5.29 6.27
C GLN A 60 0.22 -6.62 7.02
N ILE A 61 1.13 -6.70 7.99
CA ILE A 61 1.16 -7.74 9.03
C ILE A 61 0.83 -7.08 10.36
N LEU A 62 -0.23 -7.54 11.01
CA LEU A 62 -0.58 -7.13 12.38
C LEU A 62 -0.08 -8.17 13.37
N ILE A 63 0.50 -7.69 14.47
CA ILE A 63 1.07 -8.51 15.53
C ILE A 63 0.51 -8.03 16.87
N PHE A 64 0.09 -8.97 17.72
CA PHE A 64 -0.33 -8.70 19.10
C PHE A 64 0.23 -9.77 20.02
N ASN A 65 0.83 -9.40 21.15
CA ASN A 65 1.45 -10.34 22.10
C ASN A 65 2.37 -11.39 21.42
N ASN A 66 3.20 -10.94 20.47
CA ASN A 66 4.10 -11.78 19.67
C ASN A 66 3.40 -12.82 18.76
N VAL A 67 2.10 -12.67 18.52
CA VAL A 67 1.31 -13.51 17.60
C VAL A 67 0.95 -12.71 16.35
N ILE A 68 1.22 -13.29 15.18
CA ILE A 68 0.77 -12.75 13.89
C ILE A 68 -0.72 -13.01 13.74
N LEU A 69 -1.47 -11.97 13.37
CA LEU A 69 -2.91 -12.03 13.31
C LEU A 69 -3.40 -12.48 11.93
N GLU A 70 -4.22 -13.54 11.93
CA GLU A 70 -4.89 -14.10 10.75
C GLU A 70 -6.10 -13.27 10.32
N ASN A 71 -6.23 -13.00 9.01
CA ASN A 71 -7.30 -12.18 8.41
C ASN A 71 -8.73 -12.61 8.81
N VAL A 72 -8.97 -13.92 8.91
CA VAL A 72 -10.30 -14.52 9.17
C VAL A 72 -10.73 -14.49 10.64
N ARG A 73 -9.83 -14.10 11.55
CA ARG A 73 -10.10 -14.05 13.00
C ARG A 73 -10.59 -12.66 13.38
N THR A 74 -11.32 -12.59 14.49
CA THR A 74 -11.81 -11.32 15.04
C THR A 74 -10.88 -10.77 16.12
N LEU A 75 -11.03 -9.49 16.46
CA LEU A 75 -10.33 -8.89 17.60
C LEU A 75 -10.63 -9.61 18.92
N ALA A 76 -11.88 -10.01 19.14
CA ALA A 76 -12.28 -10.79 20.30
C ALA A 76 -11.58 -12.16 20.39
N PHE A 77 -11.31 -12.82 19.26
CA PHE A 77 -10.59 -14.10 19.24
C PHE A 77 -9.19 -13.99 19.85
N TYR A 78 -8.51 -12.87 19.58
CA TYR A 78 -7.19 -12.57 20.16
C TYR A 78 -7.27 -11.87 21.52
N ASN A 79 -8.48 -11.72 22.09
CA ASN A 79 -8.73 -10.95 23.29
C ASN A 79 -8.15 -9.52 23.22
N ILE A 80 -8.26 -8.89 22.04
CA ILE A 80 -7.90 -7.49 21.84
C ILE A 80 -9.05 -6.64 22.37
N GLN A 81 -8.74 -5.78 23.34
CA GLN A 81 -9.70 -4.96 24.07
C GLN A 81 -9.47 -3.47 23.82
N ASN A 82 -10.41 -2.64 24.29
CA ASN A 82 -10.27 -1.19 24.28
C ASN A 82 -8.92 -0.76 24.89
N GLY A 83 -8.19 0.09 24.17
CA GLY A 83 -6.87 0.59 24.53
C GLY A 83 -5.70 -0.32 24.17
N SER A 84 -5.93 -1.47 23.54
CA SER A 84 -4.85 -2.37 23.11
C SER A 84 -4.01 -1.77 21.99
N THR A 85 -2.71 -2.08 21.97
CA THR A 85 -1.78 -1.65 20.92
C THR A 85 -1.35 -2.84 20.07
N LEU A 86 -1.53 -2.71 18.76
CA LEU A 86 -1.10 -3.65 17.73
C LEU A 86 0.20 -3.14 17.10
N GLN A 87 1.12 -4.04 16.79
CA GLN A 87 2.29 -3.71 15.99
C GLN A 87 1.99 -3.98 14.52
N LEU A 88 2.25 -2.99 13.67
CA LEU A 88 2.21 -3.14 12.22
C LEU A 88 3.61 -3.40 11.70
N THR A 89 3.76 -4.39 10.82
CA THR A 89 4.96 -4.58 10.01
C THR A 89 4.56 -4.66 8.54
N GLU A 90 5.35 -4.05 7.67
CA GLU A 90 5.15 -4.13 6.22
C GLU A 90 5.94 -5.33 5.67
N THR A 91 5.31 -6.21 4.89
CA THR A 91 6.07 -7.12 4.02
C THR A 91 6.67 -6.29 2.89
N THR A 92 7.91 -5.85 3.05
CA THR A 92 8.66 -5.01 2.09
C THR A 92 9.07 -5.74 0.81
N LEU A 93 8.20 -6.57 0.23
CA LEU A 93 8.29 -6.94 -1.18
C LEU A 93 7.59 -5.94 -2.10
N GLY A 94 6.90 -4.93 -1.54
CA GLY A 94 6.49 -3.73 -2.25
C GLY A 94 7.21 -2.52 -1.66
N ILE A 95 7.95 -1.79 -2.49
CA ILE A 95 8.39 -0.42 -2.18
C ILE A 95 7.11 0.39 -1.97
N SER A 96 6.79 0.73 -0.72
CA SER A 96 5.83 1.79 -0.38
C SER A 96 6.48 3.13 -0.74
N GLU A 97 6.48 3.42 -2.04
CA GLU A 97 6.78 4.73 -2.57
C GLU A 97 5.69 5.64 -2.01
N MET A 98 6.08 6.51 -1.09
CA MET A 98 5.24 7.54 -0.49
C MET A 98 4.69 8.40 -1.63
N GLU A 99 3.49 8.06 -2.13
CA GLU A 99 2.83 8.70 -3.27
C GLU A 99 2.48 10.14 -2.90
N SER A 100 3.46 11.01 -3.03
CA SER A 100 3.27 12.45 -3.10
C SER A 100 2.60 12.77 -4.44
N SER A 101 1.30 12.55 -4.55
CA SER A 101 0.41 13.28 -5.48
C SER A 101 0.86 13.40 -6.95
N SER A 102 1.62 12.45 -7.49
CA SER A 102 1.86 12.30 -8.93
C SER A 102 1.46 10.88 -9.32
N GLY A 103 0.59 10.73 -10.32
CA GLY A 103 -0.03 9.45 -10.62
C GLY A 103 1.03 8.40 -10.93
N LYS A 104 0.90 7.22 -10.33
CA LYS A 104 1.80 6.07 -10.52
C LYS A 104 2.26 5.93 -11.98
N LEU A 105 3.53 6.23 -12.23
CA LEU A 105 4.12 6.08 -13.55
C LEU A 105 4.33 4.60 -13.86
N ASN A 106 4.01 4.18 -15.07
CA ASN A 106 4.24 2.80 -15.52
C ASN A 106 4.99 2.79 -16.84
N LEU A 107 5.79 1.74 -17.08
CA LEU A 107 6.62 1.58 -18.27
C LEU A 107 6.31 0.29 -19.02
N TYR A 108 6.03 0.41 -20.32
CA TYR A 108 5.72 -0.72 -21.19
C TYR A 108 6.29 -0.56 -22.61
N PRO A 109 6.70 -1.64 -23.29
CA PRO A 109 6.84 -2.99 -22.75
C PRO A 109 8.06 -3.09 -21.81
N ASN A 110 8.02 -4.06 -20.88
CA ASN A 110 9.18 -4.41 -20.06
C ASN A 110 9.18 -5.94 -19.85
N PRO A 111 10.20 -6.68 -20.33
CA PRO A 111 11.38 -6.23 -21.07
C PRO A 111 11.08 -5.62 -22.45
N SER A 112 11.96 -4.78 -22.98
CA SER A 112 11.83 -4.13 -24.30
C SER A 112 13.10 -4.23 -25.15
N THR A 113 12.95 -4.13 -26.47
CA THR A 113 14.05 -4.16 -27.45
C THR A 113 14.25 -2.81 -28.15
N ASN A 114 13.18 -2.13 -28.57
CA ASN A 114 13.31 -0.94 -29.43
C ASN A 114 12.93 0.36 -28.70
N PHE A 115 11.82 0.34 -27.98
CA PHE A 115 11.27 1.55 -27.35
C PHE A 115 10.56 1.22 -26.04
N ILE A 116 10.43 2.21 -25.17
CA ILE A 116 9.61 2.15 -23.96
C ILE A 116 8.60 3.30 -23.99
N ARG A 117 7.39 3.04 -23.52
CA ARG A 117 6.33 4.04 -23.32
C ARG A 117 6.10 4.22 -21.84
N ILE A 118 5.76 5.45 -21.47
CA ILE A 118 5.46 5.82 -20.10
C ILE A 118 4.01 6.25 -20.03
N SER A 119 3.28 5.65 -19.10
CA SER A 119 1.89 5.99 -18.80
C SER A 119 1.81 6.66 -17.44
N GLY A 120 0.87 7.58 -17.27
CA GLY A 120 0.67 8.32 -16.02
C GLY A 120 1.33 9.70 -15.98
N LEU A 121 2.02 10.11 -17.05
CA LEU A 121 2.56 11.46 -17.18
C LEU A 121 1.42 12.48 -17.32
N LYS A 122 1.35 13.46 -16.42
CA LYS A 122 0.37 14.55 -16.50
C LYS A 122 0.82 15.66 -17.46
N ASN A 123 2.13 15.89 -17.52
CA ASN A 123 2.76 16.99 -18.27
C ASN A 123 4.00 16.50 -19.03
N LEU A 124 4.63 17.40 -19.78
CA LEU A 124 5.96 17.18 -20.34
C LEU A 124 6.99 17.13 -19.21
N GLU A 125 7.78 16.06 -19.17
CA GLU A 125 8.79 15.84 -18.13
C GLU A 125 10.17 15.57 -18.71
N ASN A 126 11.20 15.99 -18.00
CA ASN A 126 12.59 15.64 -18.32
C ASN A 126 12.90 14.28 -17.71
N TYR A 127 13.59 13.44 -18.47
CA TYR A 127 14.06 12.14 -18.01
C TYR A 127 15.56 11.95 -18.26
N SER A 128 16.15 11.03 -17.50
CA SER A 128 17.53 10.58 -17.68
C SER A 128 17.59 9.06 -17.48
N ILE A 129 18.32 8.37 -18.35
CA ILE A 129 18.51 6.92 -18.32
C ILE A 129 19.91 6.64 -17.76
N PHE A 130 19.97 5.84 -16.71
CA PHE A 130 21.18 5.40 -16.06
C PHE A 130 21.38 3.90 -16.24
N ASN A 131 22.64 3.47 -16.36
CA ASN A 131 22.98 2.06 -16.20
C ASN A 131 23.01 1.69 -14.70
N ILE A 132 23.20 0.39 -14.39
CA ILE A 132 23.29 -0.10 -13.00
C ILE A 132 24.49 0.45 -12.21
N LEU A 133 25.48 1.03 -12.89
CA LEU A 133 26.65 1.65 -12.25
C LEU A 133 26.40 3.13 -11.92
N GLY A 134 25.21 3.66 -12.24
CA GLY A 134 24.86 5.06 -12.01
C GLY A 134 25.39 6.03 -13.07
N ALA A 135 25.93 5.55 -14.19
CA ALA A 135 26.34 6.42 -15.29
C ALA A 135 25.14 6.81 -16.17
N GLU A 136 24.98 8.11 -16.45
CA GLU A 136 23.98 8.64 -17.38
C GLU A 136 24.32 8.24 -18.82
N ILE A 137 23.40 7.55 -19.48
CA ILE A 137 23.56 7.03 -20.85
C ILE A 137 22.78 7.89 -21.86
N SER A 138 21.63 8.41 -21.46
CA SER A 138 20.77 9.21 -22.33
C SER A 138 19.87 10.11 -21.49
N LYS A 139 19.39 11.21 -22.07
CA LYS A 139 18.42 12.12 -21.47
C LYS A 139 17.55 12.76 -22.54
N GLY A 140 16.38 13.23 -22.13
CA GLY A 140 15.46 13.90 -23.03
C GLY A 140 14.22 14.41 -22.33
N THR A 141 13.21 14.75 -23.12
CA THR A 141 11.89 15.13 -22.63
C THR A 141 10.84 14.20 -23.18
N ILE A 142 9.81 13.92 -22.38
CA ILE A 142 8.75 12.98 -22.73
C ILE A 142 7.41 13.51 -22.26
N SER A 143 6.37 13.29 -23.07
CA SER A 143 4.98 13.58 -22.74
C SER A 143 4.17 12.30 -22.80
N ASP A 144 2.96 12.30 -22.25
CA ASP A 144 2.06 11.15 -22.32
C ASP A 144 1.94 10.62 -23.76
N LYS A 145 1.88 9.28 -23.88
CA LYS A 145 1.76 8.52 -25.13
C LYS A 145 2.95 8.57 -26.11
N LYS A 146 4.01 9.33 -25.83
CA LYS A 146 5.25 9.25 -26.62
C LYS A 146 6.11 8.05 -26.19
N SER A 147 6.99 7.61 -27.10
CA SER A 147 7.98 6.59 -26.84
C SER A 147 9.38 7.18 -26.64
N ILE A 148 10.16 6.51 -25.81
CA ILE A 148 11.62 6.70 -25.72
C ILE A 148 12.26 5.56 -26.49
N GLU A 149 13.06 5.91 -27.50
CA GLU A 149 13.83 4.93 -28.28
C GLU A 149 15.05 4.45 -27.48
N ILE A 150 15.15 3.13 -27.32
CA ILE A 150 16.21 2.43 -26.58
C ILE A 150 16.96 1.40 -27.44
N GLN A 151 16.70 1.34 -28.74
CA GLN A 151 17.33 0.41 -29.68
C GLN A 151 18.86 0.44 -29.66
N ASN A 152 19.45 1.63 -29.38
CA ASN A 152 20.90 1.84 -29.35
C ASN A 152 21.52 1.46 -27.98
N LEU A 153 20.71 1.09 -26.99
CA LEU A 153 21.20 0.63 -25.70
C LEU A 153 21.65 -0.83 -25.79
N LYS A 154 22.72 -1.16 -25.07
CA LYS A 154 23.15 -2.55 -24.89
C LYS A 154 22.11 -3.31 -24.07
N ASN A 155 22.10 -4.63 -24.18
CA ASN A 155 21.23 -5.47 -23.37
C ASN A 155 21.62 -5.38 -21.89
N GLY A 156 20.63 -5.24 -21.02
CA GLY A 156 20.88 -5.02 -19.60
C GLY A 156 19.74 -4.35 -18.87
N VAL A 157 20.01 -4.00 -17.61
CA VAL A 157 19.07 -3.32 -16.71
C VAL A 157 19.39 -1.83 -16.69
N TYR A 158 18.35 -1.01 -16.76
CA TYR A 158 18.46 0.45 -16.76
C TYR A 158 17.46 1.07 -15.79
N ILE A 159 17.81 2.25 -15.28
CA ILE A 159 16.98 3.09 -14.42
C ILE A 159 16.63 4.34 -15.21
N LEU A 160 15.34 4.59 -15.41
CA LEU A 160 14.80 5.83 -15.92
C LEU A 160 14.45 6.71 -14.72
N LYS A 161 15.00 7.92 -14.64
CA LYS A 161 14.72 8.89 -13.58
C LYS A 161 14.11 10.14 -14.17
N PHE A 162 13.03 10.61 -13.56
CA PHE A 162 12.35 11.86 -13.90
C PHE A 162 12.82 13.02 -13.02
N ALA A 163 12.56 14.24 -13.46
CA ALA A 163 12.97 15.46 -12.76
C ALA A 163 12.27 15.63 -11.39
N ASP A 164 11.06 15.09 -11.25
CA ASP A 164 10.28 15.09 -10.02
C ASP A 164 10.80 14.08 -8.97
N GLY A 165 11.80 13.27 -9.33
CA GLY A 165 12.40 12.26 -8.48
C GLY A 165 11.87 10.85 -8.71
N ASN A 166 10.78 10.67 -9.49
CA ASN A 166 10.24 9.35 -9.80
C ASN A 166 11.26 8.51 -10.57
N THR A 167 11.32 7.21 -10.27
CA THR A 167 12.22 6.28 -10.97
C THR A 167 11.50 5.03 -11.45
N LEU A 168 11.83 4.57 -12.65
CA LEU A 168 11.32 3.34 -13.23
C LEU A 168 12.48 2.46 -13.69
N LYS A 169 12.39 1.17 -13.42
CA LYS A 169 13.36 0.18 -13.90
C LYS A 169 12.84 -0.52 -15.15
N PHE A 170 13.70 -0.68 -16.15
CA PHE A 170 13.39 -1.49 -17.33
C PHE A 170 14.55 -2.40 -17.74
N ILE A 171 14.21 -3.44 -18.49
CA ILE A 171 15.16 -4.43 -19.01
C ILE A 171 15.21 -4.30 -20.54
N LYS A 172 16.40 -4.04 -21.09
CA LYS A 172 16.70 -4.06 -22.53
C LYS A 172 17.13 -5.46 -22.95
N LYS A 173 16.42 -6.04 -23.92
CA LYS A 173 16.73 -7.33 -24.58
C LYS A 173 17.19 -7.15 -26.01
#